data_AF-A0A7V1Y4U0-F1
#
_entry.id   AF-A0A7V1Y4U0-F1
#
_cell.length_a   1.000
_cell.length_b   1.000
_cell.length_c   1.000
_cell.angle_alpha   90.00
_cell.angle_beta   90.00
_cell.angle_gamma   90.00
#
_symmetry.space_group_name_H-M   'P 1'
#
loop_
_entity.id
_entity.type
_entity.pdbx_description
1 polymer ?
#
loop_
_entity_poly.entity_id
_entity_poly.type
_entity_poly.pdbx_seq_one_letter_code
_entity_poly.pdbx_strand_id
1 'polypeptide(L)'
;MPRILLALLLALAVAAPALAQTVIAVDINKAKLLWDAGVGGGVPTEYRVKCGTTTGVYSKTTLVAFPTREVTVKAAIAGEGNWFCVVTAANAIGESGPSNEVAFLAGTPPSVPVNLRLQAQ
;
A
#
# COMPACT_ATOMS: atom_id res chain seq x y z
N MET A 1 55.75 11.39 2.76
CA MET A 1 54.36 11.01 2.40
C MET A 1 54.33 9.53 2.08
N PRO A 2 53.51 8.72 2.78
CA PRO A 2 52.79 7.65 2.11
C PRO A 2 51.29 7.90 2.25
N ARG A 3 50.61 7.91 1.11
CA ARG A 3 49.15 7.98 1.00
C ARG A 3 48.58 6.67 1.54
N ILE A 4 47.96 6.72 2.72
CA ILE A 4 47.10 5.63 3.17
C ILE A 4 45.89 5.62 2.23
N LEU A 5 45.83 4.61 1.38
CA LEU A 5 44.70 4.34 0.52
C LEU A 5 43.53 3.95 1.44
N LEU A 6 42.61 4.88 1.67
CA LEU A 6 41.34 4.60 2.34
C LEU A 6 40.52 3.73 1.39
N ALA A 7 40.66 2.41 1.49
CA ALA A 7 39.72 1.48 0.87
C ALA A 7 38.40 1.63 1.64
N LEU A 8 37.55 2.55 1.20
CA LEU A 8 36.14 2.56 1.56
C LEU A 8 35.54 1.31 0.89
N LEU A 9 35.68 0.15 1.55
CA LEU A 9 34.78 -0.97 1.31
C LEU A 9 33.40 -0.46 1.72
N LEU A 10 32.63 0.03 0.75
CA LEU A 10 31.22 0.23 0.91
C LEU A 10 30.60 -1.18 1.04
N ALA A 11 30.68 -1.75 2.24
CA ALA A 11 29.86 -2.88 2.59
C ALA A 11 28.42 -2.41 2.40
N LEU A 12 27.75 -2.88 1.33
CA LEU A 12 26.30 -2.78 1.28
C LEU A 12 25.79 -3.62 2.45
N ALA A 13 25.57 -2.96 3.59
CA ALA A 13 24.78 -3.53 4.66
C ALA A 13 23.40 -3.82 4.06
N VAL A 14 23.10 -5.10 3.83
CA VAL A 14 21.80 -5.52 3.30
C VAL A 14 20.80 -5.30 4.42
N ALA A 15 20.03 -4.23 4.30
CA ALA A 15 19.05 -3.82 5.32
C ALA A 15 17.64 -4.31 4.95
N ALA A 16 16.73 -4.30 5.92
CA ALA A 16 15.30 -4.38 5.64
C ALA A 16 14.89 -3.22 4.71
N PRO A 17 13.79 -3.37 3.95
CA PRO A 17 13.36 -2.30 3.05
C PRO A 17 12.96 -1.02 3.76
N ALA A 18 12.96 0.11 3.05
CA ALA A 18 12.27 1.30 3.52
C ALA A 18 10.75 1.09 3.57
N LEU A 19 10.06 1.93 4.36
CA LEU A 19 8.60 1.97 4.41
C LEU A 19 8.03 2.23 3.01
N ALA A 20 6.86 1.67 2.67
CA ALA A 20 6.08 2.24 1.56
C ALA A 20 5.69 3.67 1.98
N GLN A 21 6.08 4.68 1.21
CA GLN A 21 6.07 6.06 1.72
C GLN A 21 4.68 6.67 1.79
N THR A 22 3.84 6.38 0.81
CA THR A 22 2.52 6.99 0.69
C THR A 22 1.56 6.00 0.06
N VAL A 23 0.42 5.72 0.68
CA VAL A 23 -0.74 5.18 -0.05
C VAL A 23 -1.46 6.37 -0.66
N ILE A 24 -1.36 6.52 -1.98
CA ILE A 24 -1.61 7.79 -2.70
C ILE A 24 -3.11 8.06 -2.84
N ALA A 25 -3.93 7.04 -3.03
CA ALA A 25 -5.38 7.19 -3.18
C ALA A 25 -6.08 5.83 -3.13
N VAL A 26 -7.37 5.88 -2.75
CA VAL A 26 -8.35 4.92 -3.26
C VAL A 26 -8.85 5.50 -4.58
N ASP A 27 -8.45 4.91 -5.72
CA ASP A 27 -9.14 5.22 -6.97
C ASP A 27 -10.50 4.53 -6.89
N ILE A 28 -11.53 5.22 -6.40
CA ILE A 28 -12.87 4.62 -6.20
C ILE A 28 -13.53 4.24 -7.53
N ASN A 29 -13.13 4.89 -8.63
CA ASN A 29 -13.63 4.61 -9.97
C ASN A 29 -12.99 3.35 -10.58
N LYS A 30 -11.78 2.98 -10.11
CA LYS A 30 -11.08 1.73 -10.48
C LYS A 30 -10.99 0.71 -9.35
N ALA A 31 -11.50 1.04 -8.17
CA ALA A 31 -11.37 0.33 -6.90
C ALA A 31 -9.95 -0.19 -6.65
N LYS A 32 -8.94 0.69 -6.58
CA LYS A 32 -7.54 0.33 -6.29
C LYS A 32 -6.90 1.13 -5.16
N LEU A 33 -5.98 0.48 -4.44
CA LEU A 33 -4.99 1.09 -3.55
C LEU A 33 -3.65 1.20 -4.31
N LEU A 34 -3.01 2.36 -4.22
CA LEU A 34 -1.76 2.70 -4.90
C LEU A 34 -0.74 3.17 -3.87
N TRP A 35 0.54 2.82 -4.02
CA TRP A 35 1.59 3.34 -3.14
C TRP A 35 2.90 3.66 -3.84
N ASP A 36 3.71 4.50 -3.20
CA ASP A 36 5.08 4.77 -3.62
C ASP A 36 6.09 3.86 -2.90
N ALA A 37 7.17 3.53 -3.61
CA ALA A 37 8.29 2.83 -3.00
C ALA A 37 9.02 3.75 -2.02
N GLY A 38 9.52 3.20 -0.91
CA GLY A 38 10.36 3.93 0.01
C GLY A 38 11.71 4.33 -0.58
N VAL A 39 12.25 5.46 -0.12
CA VAL A 39 13.61 5.89 -0.42
C VAL A 39 14.55 5.37 0.67
N GLY A 40 15.62 4.66 0.26
CA GLY A 40 16.59 4.04 1.16
C GLY A 40 16.22 2.59 1.55
N GLY A 41 17.04 1.98 2.41
CA GLY A 41 16.86 0.58 2.83
C GLY A 41 17.18 -0.45 1.74
N GLY A 42 16.92 -1.73 2.03
CA GLY A 42 17.07 -2.81 1.06
C GLY A 42 15.97 -2.82 0.00
N VAL A 43 16.24 -3.45 -1.15
CA VAL A 43 15.22 -3.63 -2.19
C VAL A 43 14.14 -4.59 -1.69
N PRO A 44 12.83 -4.24 -1.79
CA PRO A 44 11.75 -5.17 -1.48
C PRO A 44 11.69 -6.33 -2.47
N THR A 45 11.31 -7.52 -1.99
CA THR A 45 10.85 -8.62 -2.86
C THR A 45 9.33 -8.65 -2.96
N GLU A 46 8.63 -8.09 -1.96
CA GLU A 46 7.19 -7.99 -1.92
C GLU A 46 6.72 -6.75 -1.13
N TYR A 47 5.46 -6.39 -1.33
CA TYR A 47 4.70 -5.50 -0.46
C TYR A 47 3.60 -6.29 0.23
N ARG A 48 3.25 -5.89 1.45
CA ARG A 48 2.15 -6.47 2.22
C ARG A 48 1.12 -5.39 2.48
N VAL A 49 -0.03 -5.51 1.84
CA VAL A 49 -1.17 -4.62 2.04
C VAL A 49 -1.97 -5.18 3.21
N LYS A 50 -1.97 -4.46 4.33
CA LYS A 50 -2.61 -4.89 5.57
C LYS A 50 -3.85 -4.02 5.81
N CYS A 51 -5.00 -4.65 5.98
CA CYS A 51 -6.28 -3.97 6.14
C CYS A 51 -7.08 -4.52 7.32
N GLY A 52 -7.90 -3.68 7.94
CA GLY A 52 -8.89 -4.08 8.94
C GLY A 52 -10.00 -3.05 9.11
N THR A 53 -10.97 -3.35 9.96
CA THR A 53 -12.18 -2.51 10.17
C THR A 53 -12.04 -1.54 11.35
N THR A 54 -10.89 -1.55 12.03
CA THR A 54 -10.56 -0.64 13.14
C THR A 54 -9.17 -0.08 12.89
N THR A 55 -9.00 1.23 13.10
CA THR A 55 -7.70 1.90 12.96
C THR A 55 -6.62 1.20 13.79
N GLY A 56 -5.44 1.00 13.20
CA GLY A 56 -4.32 0.31 13.83
C GLY A 56 -4.48 -1.21 14.02
N VAL A 57 -5.59 -1.82 13.61
CA VAL A 57 -5.84 -3.26 13.72
C VAL A 57 -6.07 -3.85 12.33
N TYR A 58 -5.10 -4.61 11.83
CA TYR A 58 -5.15 -5.17 10.48
C TYR A 58 -5.34 -6.69 10.50
N SER A 59 -6.57 -7.15 10.26
CA SER A 59 -6.95 -8.56 10.29
C SER A 59 -6.70 -9.31 8.98
N LYS A 60 -6.45 -8.60 7.89
CA LYS A 60 -6.21 -9.17 6.56
C LYS A 60 -4.92 -8.65 5.96
N THR A 61 -4.12 -9.56 5.39
CA THR A 61 -2.90 -9.22 4.65
C THR A 61 -2.99 -9.77 3.23
N THR A 62 -2.73 -8.93 2.24
CA THR A 62 -2.61 -9.30 0.83
C THR A 62 -1.17 -9.06 0.37
N LEU A 63 -0.53 -10.09 -0.18
CA LEU A 63 0.84 -10.00 -0.70
C LEU A 63 0.83 -9.52 -2.15
N VAL A 64 1.76 -8.64 -2.49
CA VAL A 64 1.93 -8.07 -3.83
C VAL A 64 3.40 -8.16 -4.21
N ALA A 65 3.71 -8.91 -5.28
CA ALA A 65 5.09 -9.09 -5.72
C ALA A 65 5.70 -7.78 -6.24
N PHE A 66 6.96 -7.51 -5.89
CA PHE A 66 7.72 -6.41 -6.48
C PHE A 66 7.93 -6.62 -8.00
N PRO A 67 7.90 -5.58 -8.85
CA PRO A 67 7.83 -4.14 -8.56
C PRO A 67 6.41 -3.55 -8.57
N THR A 68 5.36 -4.39 -8.54
CA THR A 68 3.97 -3.91 -8.55
C THR A 68 3.67 -3.07 -7.32
N ARG A 69 2.99 -1.95 -7.53
CA ARG A 69 2.68 -0.93 -6.50
C ARG A 69 1.19 -0.58 -6.41
N GLU A 70 0.36 -1.54 -6.78
CA GLU A 70 -1.09 -1.40 -6.71
C GLU A 70 -1.75 -2.72 -6.32
N VAL A 71 -2.92 -2.63 -5.69
CA VAL A 71 -3.83 -3.76 -5.48
C VAL A 71 -5.27 -3.30 -5.64
N THR A 72 -6.17 -4.17 -6.10
CA THR A 72 -7.59 -3.84 -6.07
C THR A 72 -8.12 -3.83 -4.65
N VAL A 73 -9.03 -2.91 -4.33
CA VAL A 73 -9.74 -2.84 -3.04
C VAL A 73 -10.41 -4.18 -2.75
N LYS A 74 -11.04 -4.79 -3.75
CA LYS A 74 -11.67 -6.12 -3.65
C LYS A 74 -10.69 -7.21 -3.20
N ALA A 75 -9.44 -7.17 -3.66
CA ALA A 75 -8.40 -8.10 -3.22
C ALA A 75 -7.79 -7.72 -1.86
N ALA A 76 -7.88 -6.46 -1.45
CA ALA A 76 -7.32 -5.96 -0.19
C ALA A 76 -8.23 -6.21 1.02
N ILE A 77 -9.56 -6.16 0.86
CA ILE A 77 -10.54 -6.25 1.97
C ILE A 77 -11.36 -7.55 1.92
N ALA A 78 -12.23 -7.77 2.92
CA ALA A 78 -13.07 -8.97 3.04
C ALA A 78 -14.58 -8.71 2.91
N GLY A 79 -15.02 -7.46 2.80
CA GLY A 79 -16.44 -7.12 2.74
C GLY A 79 -16.68 -5.62 2.65
N GLU A 80 -17.94 -5.24 2.72
CA GLU A 80 -18.38 -3.83 2.75
C GLU A 80 -18.09 -3.18 4.11
N GLY A 81 -18.24 -1.86 4.19
CA GLY A 81 -18.05 -1.11 5.42
C GLY A 81 -16.75 -0.31 5.45
N ASN A 82 -16.41 0.21 6.62
CA ASN A 82 -15.26 1.09 6.80
C ASN A 82 -13.98 0.27 6.97
N TRP A 83 -12.96 0.59 6.19
CA TRP A 83 -11.67 -0.10 6.18
C TRP A 83 -10.52 0.87 6.37
N PHE A 84 -9.52 0.40 7.11
CA PHE A 84 -8.25 1.06 7.36
C PHE A 84 -7.14 0.18 6.82
N CYS A 85 -6.27 0.74 5.97
CA CYS A 85 -5.21 -0.02 5.32
C CYS A 85 -3.85 0.69 5.39
N VAL A 86 -2.79 -0.10 5.53
CA VAL A 86 -1.39 0.30 5.42
C VAL A 86 -0.64 -0.64 4.48
N VAL A 87 0.53 -0.22 4.02
CA VAL A 87 1.45 -1.07 3.25
C VAL A 87 2.81 -1.13 3.93
N THR A 88 3.37 -2.32 4.03
CA THR A 88 4.78 -2.54 4.39
C THR A 88 5.53 -3.12 3.20
N ALA A 89 6.84 -2.94 3.18
CA ALA A 89 7.73 -3.58 2.21
C ALA A 89 8.53 -4.67 2.90
N ALA A 90 8.74 -5.81 2.26
CA ALA A 90 9.46 -6.93 2.85
C ALA A 90 10.49 -7.53 1.89
N ASN A 91 11.58 -8.03 2.48
CA ASN A 91 12.57 -8.89 1.83
C ASN A 91 13.07 -9.96 2.81
N ALA A 92 14.06 -10.76 2.39
CA ALA A 92 14.60 -11.84 3.21
C ALA A 92 15.25 -11.37 4.54
N ILE A 93 15.62 -10.10 4.66
CA ILE A 93 16.20 -9.52 5.89
C ILE A 93 15.11 -9.14 6.89
N GLY A 94 13.98 -8.66 6.39
CA GLY A 94 12.87 -8.27 7.26
C GLY A 94 11.80 -7.47 6.55
N GLU A 95 10.87 -7.00 7.37
CA GLU A 95 9.75 -6.18 6.97
C GLU A 95 9.94 -4.75 7.51
N SER A 96 9.62 -3.77 6.68
CA SER A 96 9.65 -2.38 7.07
C SER A 96 8.46 -2.04 7.99
N GLY A 97 8.51 -0.88 8.64
CA GLY A 97 7.31 -0.32 9.27
C GLY A 97 6.22 0.03 8.25
N PRO A 98 5.00 0.35 8.72
CA PRO A 98 3.89 0.70 7.83
C PRO A 98 4.06 2.06 7.17
N SER A 99 3.40 2.22 6.02
CA SER A 99 3.07 3.52 5.42
C SER A 99 2.16 4.35 6.33
N ASN A 100 1.73 5.53 5.85
CA ASN A 100 0.52 6.16 6.39
C ASN A 100 -0.68 5.21 6.29
N GLU A 101 -1.58 5.29 7.24
CA GLU A 101 -2.88 4.60 7.19
C GLU A 101 -3.85 5.40 6.31
N VAL A 102 -4.59 4.70 5.46
CA VAL A 102 -5.71 5.25 4.71
C VAL A 102 -7.02 4.65 5.19
N ALA A 103 -8.08 5.46 5.19
CA ALA A 103 -9.43 5.04 5.55
C ALA A 103 -10.38 5.24 4.37
N PHE A 104 -11.28 4.29 4.14
CA PHE A 104 -12.31 4.40 3.11
C PHE A 104 -13.54 3.53 3.41
N LEU A 105 -14.67 3.90 2.80
CA LEU A 105 -15.91 3.14 2.85
C LEU A 105 -16.03 2.27 1.59
N ALA A 106 -16.14 0.96 1.77
CA ALA A 106 -16.32 0.00 0.70
C ALA A 106 -17.79 -0.42 0.54
N GLY A 107 -18.24 -0.56 -0.71
CA GLY A 107 -19.51 -1.24 -1.02
C GLY A 107 -20.77 -0.40 -0.93
N THR A 108 -20.73 0.94 -0.82
CA THR A 108 -21.96 1.73 -0.90
C THR A 108 -22.52 1.70 -2.32
N PRO A 109 -23.74 1.16 -2.54
CA PRO A 109 -24.40 1.27 -3.84
C PRO A 109 -24.61 2.74 -4.21
N PRO A 110 -24.57 3.10 -5.51
CA PRO A 110 -25.01 4.43 -5.94
C PRO A 110 -26.44 4.67 -5.46
N SER A 111 -26.75 5.90 -5.05
CA SER A 111 -28.14 6.26 -4.75
C SER A 111 -29.02 5.99 -5.98
N VAL A 112 -30.18 5.40 -5.78
CA VAL A 112 -31.17 5.16 -6.85
C VAL A 112 -31.48 6.51 -7.53
N PRO A 113 -31.51 6.59 -8.88
CA PRO A 113 -31.91 7.80 -9.56
C PRO A 113 -33.31 8.26 -9.12
N VAL A 114 -33.39 9.46 -8.55
CA VAL A 114 -34.67 10.12 -8.26
C VAL A 114 -35.04 11.03 -9.44
N ASN A 115 -36.35 11.23 -9.66
CA ASN A 115 -36.91 12.07 -10.74
C ASN A 115 -36.88 11.47 -12.17
N LEU A 116 -37.15 10.18 -12.34
CA LEU A 116 -37.54 9.65 -13.65
C LEU A 116 -38.86 10.32 -14.08
N ARG A 117 -38.81 11.20 -15.08
CA ARG A 117 -40.00 11.82 -15.67
C ARG A 117 -40.09 11.43 -17.15
N LEU A 118 -41.27 11.01 -17.58
CA LEU A 118 -41.61 10.92 -19.00
C LEU A 118 -41.70 12.34 -19.57
N GLN A 119 -40.92 12.64 -20.61
CA GLN A 119 -41.16 13.80 -21.45
C GLN A 119 -41.87 13.31 -22.71
N ALA A 120 -43.13 13.72 -22.89
CA ALA A 120 -43.79 13.60 -24.19
C ALA A 120 -43.23 14.68 -25.12
N GLN A 121 -42.82 14.31 -26.33
CA GLN A 121 -42.46 15.22 -27.41
C GLN A 121 -43.69 15.86 -28.02
#